data_AF-A0A2D4FHX1-F1
#
_entry.id   AF-A0A2D4FHX1-F1
#
_cell.length_a   1.000
_cell.length_b   1.000
_cell.length_c   1.000
_cell.angle_alpha   90.00
_cell.angle_beta   90.00
_cell.angle_gamma   90.00
#
_symmetry.space_group_name_H-M   'P 1'
#
loop_
_entity.id
_entity.type
_entity.pdbx_description
1 polymer ?
#
loop_
_entity_poly.entity_id
_entity_poly.type
_entity_poly.pdbx_seq_one_letter_code
_entity_poly.pdbx_strand_id
1 'polypeptide(L)'
;MSFNKIPPRWLNCPRRGQPMLGIFLPLKTMLGPKYDDKVAEEYRFHPSMLSNYLKSLKINMGLLIDLTNTSRFYDRSEIEKEGIVYVKLQCKGHGECPTPENTETFIRICEQFHNKNPTKFIGVHCTHGFNRTGFLISAFLVEKLDWSIEASVASFAQSRPPGIYKADYLKELFRRYGDVADMPAPPPLPEWCFEEDEEDGDEDNCKLGTPESEACSSTSFSGRRRKEHIKLGAVFLEGISVKHVIQVTVQPKLGEIQLKCQQFCGWKGTGFPGAQPISMDEQNIKLLEQKPYKVSWKADGTRYMMLIDGKNEVYMIDRDNSVFHVSNLEFPFRKDPRVHLENTLLDGEMIIDKVNGQVVPRYLIYDIIKFNAKPVGECDFNIRLSCIEKEIILPRHDKMKNGQIDKAQEPFSVRNKPFFDIHIAKKLLEGNFAREVSHEVDGLIFQPVGKYKPGRCDDILKWKPPSLNSVDFRLKIARVFGEGLLPRNVGFLYVGSLERPFAEIKQNFAVVNL
;
A
#
# COMPACT_ATOMS: atom_id res chain seq x y z
N MET A 1 -11.13 -23.77 25.90
CA MET A 1 -12.04 -23.36 24.81
C MET A 1 -12.66 -22.02 25.17
N SER A 2 -12.42 -20.94 24.42
CA SER A 2 -12.81 -19.57 24.81
C SER A 2 -14.20 -19.18 24.27
N PHE A 3 -15.26 -19.37 25.06
CA PHE A 3 -16.65 -19.11 24.62
C PHE A 3 -16.96 -17.62 24.37
N ASN A 4 -16.33 -16.70 25.11
CA ASN A 4 -16.65 -15.26 25.11
C ASN A 4 -15.58 -14.35 24.45
N LYS A 5 -14.96 -14.75 23.32
CA LYS A 5 -14.16 -13.80 22.51
C LYS A 5 -15.04 -12.91 21.62
N ILE A 6 -14.75 -11.61 21.56
CA ILE A 6 -15.37 -10.61 20.66
C ILE A 6 -15.07 -10.96 19.18
N PRO A 7 -15.87 -10.54 18.18
CA PRO A 7 -15.47 -10.69 16.78
C PRO A 7 -14.29 -9.76 16.46
N PRO A 8 -13.19 -10.23 15.83
CA PRO A 8 -12.04 -9.36 15.54
C PRO A 8 -12.42 -8.12 14.72
N ARG A 9 -11.84 -6.97 15.08
CA ARG A 9 -12.12 -5.65 14.44
C ARG A 9 -13.59 -5.23 14.53
N TRP A 10 -14.28 -5.60 15.61
CA TRP A 10 -15.68 -5.22 15.84
C TRP A 10 -15.82 -3.90 16.60
N LEU A 11 -14.89 -3.55 17.49
CA LEU A 11 -14.97 -2.37 18.37
C LEU A 11 -15.21 -1.09 17.57
N ASN A 12 -14.22 -0.71 16.75
CA ASN A 12 -14.18 0.56 16.03
C ASN A 12 -14.96 0.53 14.70
N CYS A 13 -15.52 -0.64 14.35
CA CYS A 13 -16.52 -0.75 13.30
C CYS A 13 -17.76 0.12 13.64
N PRO A 14 -18.18 1.07 12.77
CA PRO A 14 -19.29 1.95 13.06
C PRO A 14 -20.60 1.18 13.25
N ARG A 15 -21.36 1.51 14.30
CA ARG A 15 -22.56 0.76 14.74
C ARG A 15 -23.57 0.49 13.60
N ARG A 16 -23.89 1.50 12.78
CA ARG A 16 -24.86 1.43 11.68
C ARG A 16 -24.44 2.26 10.45
N GLY A 17 -25.05 1.99 9.30
CA GLY A 17 -25.13 2.93 8.18
C GLY A 17 -26.32 3.88 8.30
N GLN A 18 -26.65 4.56 7.21
CA GLN A 18 -27.84 5.39 7.05
C GLN A 18 -29.01 4.60 6.41
N PRO A 19 -30.26 5.02 6.63
CA PRO A 19 -31.43 4.44 5.97
C PRO A 19 -31.29 4.45 4.44
N MET A 20 -31.60 3.34 3.80
CA MET A 20 -31.46 3.14 2.35
C MET A 20 -32.84 2.95 1.71
N LEU A 21 -33.20 3.88 0.82
CA LEU A 21 -34.44 3.87 0.01
C LEU A 21 -35.77 3.77 0.79
N GLY A 22 -35.76 4.00 2.11
CA GLY A 22 -36.91 3.75 2.98
C GLY A 22 -37.13 2.28 3.35
N ILE A 23 -36.31 1.37 2.84
CA ILE A 23 -36.48 -0.09 2.96
C ILE A 23 -35.47 -0.69 3.93
N PHE A 24 -34.17 -0.40 3.77
CA PHE A 24 -33.10 -1.10 4.50
C PHE A 24 -32.36 -0.21 5.50
N LEU A 25 -31.86 -0.82 6.57
CA LEU A 25 -30.86 -0.24 7.45
C LEU A 25 -29.71 -1.25 7.69
N PRO A 26 -28.52 -1.05 7.13
CA PRO A 26 -27.37 -1.91 7.38
C PRO A 26 -26.68 -1.58 8.71
N LEU A 27 -26.33 -2.60 9.50
CA LEU A 27 -25.64 -2.43 10.80
C LEU A 27 -24.63 -3.56 11.10
N LYS A 28 -23.71 -3.33 12.04
CA LYS A 28 -22.85 -4.40 12.59
C LYS A 28 -23.68 -5.31 13.53
N THR A 29 -23.19 -6.51 13.85
CA THR A 29 -23.86 -7.32 14.89
C THR A 29 -23.85 -6.56 16.21
N MET A 30 -24.95 -6.62 16.96
CA MET A 30 -24.94 -6.21 18.36
C MET A 30 -24.15 -7.23 19.20
N LEU A 31 -23.73 -6.82 20.39
CA LEU A 31 -23.22 -7.69 21.44
C LEU A 31 -24.07 -7.46 22.70
N GLY A 32 -24.52 -8.52 23.35
CA GLY A 32 -25.27 -8.43 24.62
C GLY A 32 -24.34 -8.23 25.83
N PRO A 33 -24.89 -7.91 27.02
CA PRO A 33 -24.13 -7.46 28.20
C PRO A 33 -23.00 -8.39 28.69
N LYS A 34 -23.02 -9.67 28.34
CA LYS A 34 -21.97 -10.66 28.64
C LYS A 34 -20.62 -10.41 27.93
N TYR A 35 -20.48 -9.32 27.20
CA TYR A 35 -19.24 -8.84 26.60
C TYR A 35 -18.76 -7.52 27.22
N ASP A 36 -19.48 -6.94 28.18
CA ASP A 36 -19.23 -5.59 28.70
C ASP A 36 -17.93 -5.50 29.50
N ASP A 37 -17.48 -6.60 30.12
CA ASP A 37 -16.17 -6.75 30.78
C ASP A 37 -14.99 -6.69 29.79
N LYS A 38 -15.27 -6.83 28.48
CA LYS A 38 -14.27 -6.82 27.39
C LYS A 38 -14.53 -5.74 26.34
N VAL A 39 -15.54 -4.89 26.52
CA VAL A 39 -15.90 -3.79 25.60
C VAL A 39 -16.11 -2.53 26.43
N ALA A 40 -15.18 -1.57 26.32
CA ALA A 40 -15.33 -0.26 26.95
C ALA A 40 -16.61 0.46 26.46
N GLU A 41 -17.21 1.28 27.33
CA GLU A 41 -18.60 1.73 27.20
C GLU A 41 -18.87 2.49 25.89
N GLU A 42 -17.90 3.30 25.46
CA GLU A 42 -17.91 4.07 24.22
C GLU A 42 -18.05 3.20 22.96
N TYR A 43 -17.64 1.93 23.01
CA TYR A 43 -17.71 0.96 21.89
C TYR A 43 -18.90 -0.01 21.97
N ARG A 44 -19.58 -0.12 23.14
CA ARG A 44 -20.70 -1.05 23.35
C ARG A 44 -21.83 -0.84 22.34
N PHE A 45 -22.53 -1.92 21.98
CA PHE A 45 -23.68 -1.84 21.07
C PHE A 45 -24.67 -2.98 21.38
N HIS A 46 -25.45 -2.77 22.43
CA HIS A 46 -26.50 -3.71 22.88
C HIS A 46 -27.78 -3.60 22.01
N PRO A 47 -28.62 -4.64 21.98
CA PRO A 47 -29.96 -4.59 21.37
C PRO A 47 -30.82 -3.40 21.86
N SER A 48 -30.79 -3.09 23.15
CA SER A 48 -31.49 -1.93 23.73
C SER A 48 -31.07 -0.59 23.12
N MET A 49 -29.79 -0.45 22.71
CA MET A 49 -29.32 0.76 22.03
C MET A 49 -29.94 0.90 20.64
N LEU A 50 -30.09 -0.19 19.89
CA LEU A 50 -30.72 -0.17 18.55
C LEU A 50 -32.13 0.43 18.65
N SER A 51 -32.94 -0.04 19.59
CA SER A 51 -34.30 0.48 19.84
C SER A 51 -34.31 1.98 20.14
N ASN A 52 -33.35 2.47 20.93
CA ASN A 52 -33.21 3.91 21.22
C ASN A 52 -32.76 4.73 20.00
N TYR A 53 -31.86 4.20 19.15
CA TYR A 53 -31.46 4.84 17.89
C TYR A 53 -32.60 4.86 16.85
N LEU A 54 -33.43 3.82 16.81
CA LEU A 54 -34.60 3.78 15.93
C LEU A 54 -35.63 4.83 16.34
N LYS A 55 -35.93 4.93 17.65
CA LYS A 55 -36.82 5.94 18.23
C LYS A 55 -36.33 7.37 17.95
N SER A 56 -35.05 7.67 18.14
CA SER A 56 -34.50 9.02 17.90
C SER A 56 -34.45 9.44 16.43
N LEU A 57 -34.24 8.49 15.51
CA LEU A 57 -34.27 8.73 14.06
C LEU A 57 -35.68 8.66 13.44
N LYS A 58 -36.72 8.39 14.24
CA LYS A 58 -38.11 8.14 13.80
C LYS A 58 -38.23 6.96 12.80
N ILE A 59 -37.33 5.98 12.90
CA ILE A 59 -37.29 4.80 12.04
C ILE A 59 -38.14 3.70 12.67
N ASN A 60 -39.23 3.31 11.99
CA ASN A 60 -40.03 2.15 12.37
C ASN A 60 -39.40 0.88 11.75
N MET A 61 -38.55 0.16 12.48
CA MET A 61 -38.08 -1.17 12.05
C MET A 61 -39.11 -2.22 12.44
N GLY A 62 -39.37 -3.20 11.56
CA GLY A 62 -40.25 -4.34 11.87
C GLY A 62 -39.68 -5.71 11.54
N LEU A 63 -38.51 -5.77 10.89
CA LEU A 63 -37.78 -7.00 10.61
C LEU A 63 -36.28 -6.75 10.84
N LEU A 64 -35.60 -7.69 11.49
CA LEU A 64 -34.14 -7.75 11.59
C LEU A 64 -33.64 -9.09 11.06
N ILE A 65 -32.77 -9.04 10.05
CA ILE A 65 -32.14 -10.20 9.42
C ILE A 65 -30.69 -10.33 9.90
N ASP A 66 -30.40 -11.43 10.58
CA ASP A 66 -29.08 -11.81 11.08
C ASP A 66 -28.39 -12.83 10.15
N LEU A 67 -27.31 -12.39 9.50
CA LEU A 67 -26.50 -13.17 8.56
C LEU A 67 -25.30 -13.87 9.22
N THR A 68 -25.23 -13.93 10.55
CA THR A 68 -24.10 -14.53 11.29
C THR A 68 -24.28 -16.04 11.48
N ASN A 69 -23.20 -16.81 11.28
CA ASN A 69 -23.18 -18.26 11.47
C ASN A 69 -23.06 -18.69 12.96
N THR A 70 -23.61 -17.89 13.88
CA THR A 70 -23.60 -18.17 15.32
C THR A 70 -24.68 -17.35 16.03
N SER A 71 -25.34 -17.92 17.03
CA SER A 71 -26.31 -17.19 17.87
C SER A 71 -25.68 -16.67 19.17
N ARG A 72 -24.33 -16.61 19.26
CA ARG A 72 -23.65 -16.30 20.52
C ARG A 72 -23.61 -14.82 20.91
N PHE A 73 -23.90 -13.90 19.99
CA PHE A 73 -23.61 -12.48 20.18
C PHE A 73 -24.58 -11.72 21.10
N TYR A 74 -25.89 -11.91 20.94
CA TYR A 74 -26.94 -11.30 21.76
C TYR A 74 -28.16 -12.23 21.80
N ASP A 75 -29.14 -11.99 22.69
CA ASP A 75 -30.38 -12.77 22.68
C ASP A 75 -31.41 -12.15 21.73
N ARG A 76 -31.98 -12.95 20.83
CA ARG A 76 -33.05 -12.50 19.93
C ARG A 76 -34.27 -12.00 20.68
N SER A 77 -34.53 -12.48 21.91
CA SER A 77 -35.69 -12.04 22.68
C SER A 77 -35.65 -10.55 23.01
N GLU A 78 -34.45 -9.94 23.06
CA GLU A 78 -34.28 -8.49 23.24
C GLU A 78 -34.82 -7.69 22.04
N ILE A 79 -34.76 -8.25 20.84
CA ILE A 79 -35.29 -7.65 19.61
C ILE A 79 -36.79 -7.94 19.47
N GLU A 80 -37.20 -9.18 19.74
CA GLU A 80 -38.60 -9.63 19.65
C GLU A 80 -39.51 -8.87 20.64
N LYS A 81 -39.00 -8.50 21.83
CA LYS A 81 -39.71 -7.67 22.84
C LYS A 81 -40.08 -6.26 22.36
N GLU A 82 -39.33 -5.69 21.42
CA GLU A 82 -39.58 -4.36 20.86
C GLU A 82 -40.50 -4.42 19.61
N GLY A 83 -41.12 -5.58 19.33
CA GLY A 83 -42.06 -5.78 18.23
C GLY A 83 -41.39 -5.97 16.85
N ILE A 84 -40.07 -6.18 16.83
CA ILE A 84 -39.30 -6.42 15.62
C ILE A 84 -39.22 -7.93 15.37
N VAL A 85 -39.66 -8.39 14.20
CA VAL A 85 -39.52 -9.80 13.80
C VAL A 85 -38.04 -10.12 13.60
N TYR A 86 -37.52 -11.13 14.28
CA TYR A 86 -36.13 -11.58 14.11
C TYR A 86 -36.06 -12.81 13.19
N VAL A 87 -35.18 -12.75 12.18
CA VAL A 87 -34.93 -13.86 11.25
C VAL A 87 -33.43 -14.11 11.13
N LYS A 88 -32.98 -15.35 11.33
CA LYS A 88 -31.58 -15.75 11.17
C LYS A 88 -31.38 -16.52 9.87
N LEU A 89 -30.54 -16.01 8.98
CA LEU A 89 -30.18 -16.63 7.71
C LEU A 89 -28.70 -17.01 7.73
N GLN A 90 -28.40 -18.26 8.06
CA GLN A 90 -27.04 -18.74 8.34
C GLN A 90 -26.19 -18.89 7.06
N CYS A 91 -25.68 -17.75 6.58
CA CYS A 91 -24.60 -17.74 5.59
C CYS A 91 -23.34 -18.39 6.18
N LYS A 92 -22.68 -19.26 5.41
CA LYS A 92 -21.43 -19.96 5.79
C LYS A 92 -20.32 -19.00 6.26
N GLY A 93 -19.34 -19.58 6.98
CA GLY A 93 -18.21 -18.89 7.59
C GLY A 93 -17.10 -18.49 6.61
N HIS A 94 -15.98 -18.05 7.18
CA HIS A 94 -14.65 -17.86 6.55
C HIS A 94 -14.53 -16.96 5.30
N GLY A 95 -15.63 -16.37 4.81
CA GLY A 95 -15.61 -15.32 3.78
C GLY A 95 -16.11 -15.75 2.41
N GLU A 96 -16.79 -16.90 2.32
CA GLU A 96 -17.57 -17.30 1.14
C GLU A 96 -18.69 -16.28 0.84
N CYS A 97 -19.06 -16.14 -0.44
CA CYS A 97 -20.20 -15.34 -0.85
C CYS A 97 -21.52 -16.04 -0.55
N PRO A 98 -22.65 -15.33 -0.38
CA PRO A 98 -23.96 -15.95 -0.22
C PRO A 98 -24.32 -16.81 -1.43
N THR A 99 -24.74 -18.06 -1.20
CA THR A 99 -25.14 -18.97 -2.28
C THR A 99 -26.44 -18.50 -2.95
N PRO A 100 -26.78 -18.98 -4.16
CA PRO A 100 -28.03 -18.60 -4.84
C PRO A 100 -29.27 -18.82 -3.97
N GLU A 101 -29.36 -19.95 -3.27
CA GLU A 101 -30.52 -20.33 -2.44
C GLU A 101 -30.65 -19.44 -1.20
N ASN A 102 -29.51 -19.02 -0.61
CA ASN A 102 -29.49 -18.00 0.44
C ASN A 102 -29.92 -16.63 -0.09
N THR A 103 -29.58 -16.31 -1.34
CA THR A 103 -29.90 -15.04 -2.00
C THR A 103 -31.39 -14.95 -2.29
N GLU A 104 -31.95 -15.95 -2.97
CA GLU A 104 -33.38 -16.13 -3.22
C GLU A 104 -34.20 -16.12 -1.91
N THR A 105 -33.73 -16.83 -0.88
CA THR A 105 -34.40 -16.87 0.42
C THR A 105 -34.41 -15.51 1.12
N PHE A 106 -33.29 -14.78 1.11
CA PHE A 106 -33.24 -13.40 1.61
C PHE A 106 -34.22 -12.50 0.87
N ILE A 107 -34.23 -12.57 -0.46
CA ILE A 107 -35.05 -11.73 -1.33
C ILE A 107 -36.54 -12.00 -1.09
N ARG A 108 -36.96 -13.26 -1.06
CA ARG A 108 -38.33 -13.68 -0.73
C ARG A 108 -38.78 -13.19 0.66
N ILE A 109 -37.90 -13.24 1.67
CA ILE A 109 -38.21 -12.74 3.02
C ILE A 109 -38.41 -11.21 3.00
N CYS A 110 -37.52 -10.48 2.34
CA CYS A 110 -37.60 -9.01 2.26
C CYS A 110 -38.83 -8.55 1.47
N GLU A 111 -39.12 -9.18 0.33
CA GLU A 111 -40.29 -8.91 -0.50
C GLU A 111 -41.60 -9.16 0.27
N GLN A 112 -41.75 -10.34 0.88
CA GLN A 112 -42.96 -10.67 1.64
C GLN A 112 -43.16 -9.78 2.87
N PHE A 113 -42.08 -9.29 3.49
CA PHE A 113 -42.18 -8.35 4.59
C PHE A 113 -42.55 -6.93 4.11
N HIS A 114 -41.84 -6.41 3.10
CA HIS A 114 -42.02 -5.06 2.59
C HIS A 114 -43.41 -4.88 1.98
N ASN A 115 -43.89 -5.83 1.18
CA ASN A 115 -45.25 -5.78 0.59
C ASN A 115 -46.37 -5.80 1.65
N LYS A 116 -46.09 -6.27 2.88
CA LYS A 116 -47.03 -6.25 4.02
C LYS A 116 -46.81 -5.06 4.97
N ASN A 117 -45.63 -4.44 4.94
CA ASN A 117 -45.22 -3.36 5.85
C ASN A 117 -44.41 -2.30 5.09
N PRO A 118 -44.97 -1.62 4.05
CA PRO A 118 -44.19 -0.76 3.16
C PRO A 118 -43.57 0.46 3.87
N THR A 119 -44.10 0.85 5.04
CA THR A 119 -43.60 1.94 5.89
C THR A 119 -42.62 1.48 6.98
N LYS A 120 -42.24 0.19 7.02
CA LYS A 120 -41.29 -0.34 7.99
C LYS A 120 -39.97 -0.77 7.36
N PHE A 121 -38.90 -0.47 8.07
CA PHE A 121 -37.54 -0.83 7.70
C PHE A 121 -37.19 -2.27 8.05
N ILE A 122 -36.31 -2.83 7.21
CA ILE A 122 -35.63 -4.11 7.35
C ILE A 122 -34.20 -3.81 7.81
N GLY A 123 -33.88 -4.14 9.06
CA GLY A 123 -32.50 -4.17 9.55
C GLY A 123 -31.78 -5.38 8.96
N VAL A 124 -30.55 -5.20 8.48
CA VAL A 124 -29.73 -6.31 7.96
C VAL A 124 -28.33 -6.22 8.54
N HIS A 125 -27.88 -7.29 9.20
CA HIS A 125 -26.55 -7.33 9.81
C HIS A 125 -25.82 -8.63 9.49
N CYS A 126 -24.50 -8.53 9.35
CA CYS A 126 -23.59 -9.66 9.50
C CYS A 126 -22.68 -9.36 10.70
N THR A 127 -21.42 -9.82 10.70
CA THR A 127 -20.48 -9.47 11.77
C THR A 127 -20.21 -7.96 11.81
N HIS A 128 -19.77 -7.40 10.68
CA HIS A 128 -19.41 -5.97 10.57
C HIS A 128 -20.45 -5.12 9.83
N GLY A 129 -21.44 -5.73 9.15
CA GLY A 129 -22.48 -4.98 8.42
C GLY A 129 -22.06 -4.41 7.06
N PHE A 130 -21.09 -5.04 6.40
CA PHE A 130 -20.57 -4.63 5.08
C PHE A 130 -20.75 -5.76 4.06
N ASN A 131 -19.73 -6.58 3.79
CA ASN A 131 -19.70 -7.46 2.60
C ASN A 131 -20.95 -8.36 2.40
N ARG A 132 -21.28 -9.26 3.35
CA ARG A 132 -22.50 -10.12 3.24
C ARG A 132 -23.81 -9.33 3.27
N THR A 133 -23.83 -8.20 3.98
CA THR A 133 -24.99 -7.32 4.11
C THR A 133 -25.28 -6.59 2.79
N GLY A 134 -24.27 -5.93 2.23
CA GLY A 134 -24.33 -5.23 0.95
C GLY A 134 -24.55 -6.17 -0.23
N PHE A 135 -24.01 -7.39 -0.20
CA PHE A 135 -24.29 -8.40 -1.23
C PHE A 135 -25.79 -8.70 -1.32
N LEU A 136 -26.40 -9.08 -0.20
CA LEU A 136 -27.81 -9.48 -0.18
C LEU A 136 -28.78 -8.31 -0.40
N ILE A 137 -28.47 -7.13 0.15
CA ILE A 137 -29.19 -5.90 -0.19
C ILE A 137 -29.07 -5.60 -1.68
N SER A 138 -27.86 -5.67 -2.26
CA SER A 138 -27.67 -5.32 -3.68
C SER A 138 -28.43 -6.27 -4.62
N ALA A 139 -28.40 -7.58 -4.32
CA ALA A 139 -29.16 -8.58 -5.07
C ALA A 139 -30.68 -8.32 -5.03
N PHE A 140 -31.23 -7.89 -3.87
CA PHE A 140 -32.63 -7.49 -3.77
C PHE A 140 -32.95 -6.25 -4.64
N LEU A 141 -32.10 -5.24 -4.63
CA LEU A 141 -32.34 -4.01 -5.41
C LEU A 141 -32.34 -4.30 -6.93
N VAL A 142 -31.48 -5.21 -7.40
CA VAL A 142 -31.49 -5.68 -8.79
C VAL A 142 -32.75 -6.51 -9.07
N GLU A 143 -32.97 -7.60 -8.32
CA GLU A 143 -34.02 -8.59 -8.64
C GLU A 143 -35.47 -8.11 -8.36
N LYS A 144 -35.66 -7.03 -7.58
CA LYS A 144 -37.00 -6.59 -7.14
C LYS A 144 -37.33 -5.11 -7.35
N LEU A 145 -36.35 -4.26 -7.66
CA LEU A 145 -36.57 -2.84 -7.95
C LEU A 145 -35.97 -2.39 -9.29
N ASP A 146 -35.50 -3.34 -10.12
CA ASP A 146 -34.89 -3.11 -11.44
C ASP A 146 -33.66 -2.17 -11.44
N TRP A 147 -32.87 -2.18 -10.35
CA TRP A 147 -31.63 -1.41 -10.28
C TRP A 147 -30.51 -2.06 -11.09
N SER A 148 -29.68 -1.23 -11.76
CA SER A 148 -28.38 -1.71 -12.25
C SER A 148 -27.45 -2.05 -11.08
N ILE A 149 -26.56 -3.03 -11.26
CA ILE A 149 -25.70 -3.50 -10.17
C ILE A 149 -24.68 -2.43 -9.73
N GLU A 150 -24.26 -1.55 -10.64
CA GLU A 150 -23.39 -0.39 -10.38
C GLU A 150 -24.10 0.62 -9.48
N ALA A 151 -25.34 0.99 -9.82
CA ALA A 151 -26.15 1.92 -9.03
C ALA A 151 -26.46 1.35 -7.65
N SER A 152 -26.75 0.04 -7.58
CA SER A 152 -27.02 -0.70 -6.35
C SER A 152 -25.81 -0.71 -5.40
N VAL A 153 -24.63 -1.09 -5.89
CA VAL A 153 -23.38 -1.10 -5.11
C VAL A 153 -22.96 0.31 -4.70
N ALA A 154 -23.09 1.31 -5.59
CA ALA A 154 -22.79 2.71 -5.29
C ALA A 154 -23.73 3.29 -4.23
N SER A 155 -25.03 2.96 -4.28
CA SER A 155 -25.99 3.39 -3.26
C SER A 155 -25.74 2.71 -1.91
N PHE A 156 -25.38 1.42 -1.90
CA PHE A 156 -24.96 0.74 -0.67
C PHE A 156 -23.69 1.38 -0.07
N ALA A 157 -22.72 1.77 -0.91
CA ALA A 157 -21.53 2.48 -0.46
C ALA A 157 -21.86 3.87 0.14
N GLN A 158 -22.85 4.59 -0.38
CA GLN A 158 -23.34 5.85 0.21
C GLN A 158 -24.08 5.63 1.54
N SER A 159 -24.92 4.61 1.64
CA SER A 159 -25.62 4.24 2.89
C SER A 159 -24.64 3.76 3.97
N ARG A 160 -23.61 3.00 3.59
CA ARG A 160 -22.71 2.30 4.51
C ARG A 160 -21.24 2.44 4.07
N PRO A 161 -20.64 3.65 4.14
CA PRO A 161 -19.29 3.89 3.62
C PRO A 161 -18.22 2.98 4.26
N PRO A 162 -17.32 2.38 3.46
CA PRO A 162 -17.11 2.58 2.02
C PRO A 162 -17.88 1.58 1.12
N GLY A 163 -18.79 0.77 1.66
CA GLY A 163 -19.53 -0.26 0.93
C GLY A 163 -18.91 -1.66 1.02
N ILE A 164 -19.00 -2.44 -0.05
CA ILE A 164 -18.46 -3.80 -0.12
C ILE A 164 -16.95 -3.71 -0.43
N TYR A 165 -16.11 -3.95 0.57
CA TYR A 165 -14.65 -3.80 0.49
C TYR A 165 -13.89 -5.12 0.20
N LYS A 166 -14.59 -6.25 0.06
CA LYS A 166 -13.99 -7.51 -0.42
C LYS A 166 -14.24 -7.71 -1.92
N ALA A 167 -13.15 -7.86 -2.67
CA ALA A 167 -13.17 -8.12 -4.11
C ALA A 167 -14.06 -9.30 -4.52
N ASP A 168 -14.00 -10.41 -3.78
CA ASP A 168 -14.74 -11.64 -4.12
C ASP A 168 -16.26 -11.43 -4.15
N TYR A 169 -16.76 -10.57 -3.24
CA TYR A 169 -18.19 -10.25 -3.14
C TYR A 169 -18.66 -9.33 -4.26
N LEU A 170 -17.82 -8.36 -4.68
CA LEU A 170 -18.09 -7.54 -5.86
C LEU A 170 -18.05 -8.41 -7.13
N LYS A 171 -17.02 -9.23 -7.29
CA LYS A 171 -16.86 -10.11 -8.45
C LYS A 171 -18.03 -11.08 -8.61
N GLU A 172 -18.51 -11.68 -7.52
CA GLU A 172 -19.65 -12.59 -7.55
C GLU A 172 -20.99 -11.87 -7.78
N LEU A 173 -21.15 -10.62 -7.33
CA LEU A 173 -22.31 -9.79 -7.70
C LEU A 173 -22.33 -9.50 -9.20
N PHE A 174 -21.25 -8.94 -9.73
CA PHE A 174 -21.17 -8.55 -11.15
C PHE A 174 -21.26 -9.79 -12.05
N ARG A 175 -20.69 -10.94 -11.67
CA ARG A 175 -20.87 -12.23 -12.38
C ARG A 175 -22.32 -12.75 -12.43
N ARG A 176 -23.22 -12.28 -11.54
CA ARG A 176 -24.64 -12.65 -11.54
C ARG A 176 -25.55 -11.61 -12.21
N TYR A 177 -25.19 -10.33 -12.12
CA TYR A 177 -26.10 -9.21 -12.36
C TYR A 177 -25.57 -8.12 -13.32
N GLY A 178 -24.41 -8.33 -13.95
CA GLY A 178 -23.78 -7.37 -14.88
C GLY A 178 -22.60 -8.00 -15.63
N ASP A 179 -21.59 -7.20 -15.98
CA ASP A 179 -20.30 -7.68 -16.50
C ASP A 179 -19.19 -7.56 -15.44
N VAL A 180 -18.31 -8.56 -15.33
CA VAL A 180 -17.13 -8.52 -14.46
C VAL A 180 -16.12 -7.46 -14.92
N ALA A 181 -16.16 -7.02 -16.18
CA ALA A 181 -15.37 -5.91 -16.71
C ALA A 181 -15.73 -4.55 -16.08
N ASP A 182 -17.02 -4.32 -15.79
CA ASP A 182 -17.53 -3.08 -15.19
C ASP A 182 -17.47 -3.08 -13.65
N MET A 183 -16.96 -4.16 -13.05
CA MET A 183 -16.80 -4.29 -11.60
C MET A 183 -15.94 -3.13 -11.04
N PRO A 184 -16.45 -2.32 -10.09
CA PRO A 184 -15.68 -1.25 -9.49
C PRO A 184 -14.50 -1.83 -8.70
N ALA A 185 -13.36 -1.14 -8.76
CA ALA A 185 -12.21 -1.47 -7.92
C ALA A 185 -12.65 -1.49 -6.45
N PRO A 186 -12.29 -2.52 -5.65
CA PRO A 186 -12.67 -2.60 -4.25
C PRO A 186 -12.19 -1.35 -3.51
N PRO A 187 -13.06 -0.67 -2.74
CA PRO A 187 -12.66 0.50 -1.98
C PRO A 187 -11.56 0.14 -0.97
N PRO A 188 -10.71 1.12 -0.58
CA PRO A 188 -9.70 0.90 0.45
C PRO A 188 -10.36 0.36 1.73
N LEU A 189 -9.65 -0.53 2.43
CA LEU A 189 -10.11 -1.03 3.71
C LEU A 189 -10.35 0.15 4.67
N PRO A 190 -11.46 0.16 5.43
CA PRO A 190 -11.73 1.20 6.42
C PRO A 190 -10.63 1.29 7.47
N GLU A 191 -10.45 2.46 8.10
CA GLU A 191 -9.40 2.65 9.12
C GLU A 191 -9.55 1.65 10.29
N TRP A 192 -10.77 1.43 10.77
CA TRP A 192 -11.12 0.42 11.78
C TRP A 192 -10.92 -1.04 11.34
N CYS A 193 -10.59 -1.31 10.08
CA CYS A 193 -10.15 -2.64 9.63
C CYS A 193 -8.64 -2.89 9.84
N PHE A 194 -7.87 -1.88 10.26
CA PHE A 194 -6.44 -1.94 10.56
C PHE A 194 -6.10 -1.81 12.05
N GLU A 195 -7.06 -1.40 12.87
CA GLU A 195 -6.90 -1.34 14.33
C GLU A 195 -6.79 -2.77 14.87
N GLU A 196 -5.72 -3.04 15.62
CA GLU A 196 -5.50 -4.32 16.29
C GLU A 196 -6.32 -4.35 17.57
N ASP A 197 -7.05 -5.45 17.81
CA ASP A 197 -7.79 -5.62 19.06
C ASP A 197 -6.77 -5.63 20.24
N GLU A 198 -7.04 -4.88 21.32
CA GLU A 198 -6.10 -4.76 22.46
C GLU A 198 -5.88 -6.10 23.22
N GLU A 199 -4.84 -6.12 24.05
CA GLU A 199 -4.13 -7.34 24.45
C GLU A 199 -4.92 -8.23 25.45
N ASP A 200 -5.22 -9.48 25.06
CA ASP A 200 -5.30 -10.62 25.99
C ASP A 200 -3.97 -11.39 25.80
N GLY A 201 -3.01 -11.23 26.71
CA GLY A 201 -1.71 -11.89 26.65
C GLY A 201 -1.69 -13.24 27.37
N ASP A 202 -1.44 -14.33 26.64
CA ASP A 202 -1.19 -15.67 27.21
C ASP A 202 0.32 -16.00 27.12
N GLU A 203 1.06 -15.74 28.21
CA GLU A 203 2.42 -16.29 28.41
C GLU A 203 2.33 -17.79 28.77
N ASP A 204 1.99 -18.65 27.81
CA ASP A 204 1.96 -20.10 28.00
C ASP A 204 3.40 -20.68 27.95
N ASN A 205 4.24 -20.23 28.88
CA ASN A 205 5.63 -20.64 29.04
C ASN A 205 5.72 -21.81 30.03
N CYS A 206 6.02 -23.01 29.52
CA CYS A 206 6.26 -24.20 30.34
C CYS A 206 7.55 -24.07 31.18
N LYS A 207 7.45 -23.39 32.34
CA LYS A 207 8.55 -23.23 33.29
C LYS A 207 9.01 -24.57 33.88
N LEU A 208 10.32 -24.75 33.95
CA LEU A 208 10.98 -25.61 34.92
C LEU A 208 12.28 -24.93 35.39
N GLY A 209 12.44 -24.73 36.70
CA GLY A 209 13.65 -24.16 37.31
C GLY A 209 13.52 -22.70 37.77
N THR A 210 13.80 -22.48 39.06
CA THR A 210 13.90 -21.20 39.79
C THR A 210 15.13 -21.23 40.69
N PRO A 211 15.49 -20.12 41.38
CA PRO A 211 15.22 -18.70 41.08
C PRO A 211 16.48 -18.14 40.33
N GLU A 212 17.15 -17.00 40.52
CA GLU A 212 17.22 -15.77 41.37
C GLU A 212 17.85 -14.67 40.46
N SER A 213 17.99 -13.36 40.75
CA SER A 213 17.46 -12.32 41.66
C SER A 213 18.05 -10.96 41.18
N GLU A 214 17.70 -9.84 41.83
CA GLU A 214 18.22 -8.47 41.60
C GLU A 214 17.94 -7.77 40.24
N ALA A 215 18.09 -6.44 40.22
CA ALA A 215 17.46 -5.56 39.22
C ALA A 215 18.33 -4.36 38.81
N CYS A 216 18.14 -3.86 37.58
CA CYS A 216 18.45 -2.49 37.23
C CYS A 216 17.52 -1.97 36.11
N SER A 217 17.31 -0.64 36.08
CA SER A 217 16.35 0.02 35.20
C SER A 217 16.99 0.58 33.92
N SER A 218 16.30 0.45 32.80
CA SER A 218 16.34 1.45 31.73
C SER A 218 15.07 1.37 30.88
N THR A 219 14.37 2.49 30.72
CA THR A 219 13.09 2.57 30.00
C THR A 219 13.31 2.84 28.51
N SER A 220 12.94 1.89 27.65
CA SER A 220 13.04 2.00 26.20
C SER A 220 11.66 2.16 25.56
N PHE A 221 11.21 3.41 25.37
CA PHE A 221 9.98 3.74 24.64
C PHE A 221 10.06 3.27 23.18
N SER A 222 9.42 2.14 22.86
CA SER A 222 9.36 1.55 21.52
C SER A 222 7.96 1.68 20.90
N GLY A 223 7.66 2.87 20.36
CA GLY A 223 6.41 3.08 19.61
C GLY A 223 6.31 2.12 18.42
N ARG A 224 5.27 1.27 18.40
CA ARG A 224 5.05 0.26 17.34
C ARG A 224 4.94 0.96 15.97
N ARG A 225 5.78 0.56 15.01
CA ARG A 225 5.72 1.07 13.63
C ARG A 225 4.51 0.47 12.91
N ARG A 226 3.82 1.28 12.11
CA ARG A 226 2.71 0.88 11.24
C ARG A 226 3.15 -0.27 10.32
N LYS A 227 2.29 -1.27 10.11
CA LYS A 227 2.58 -2.40 9.20
C LYS A 227 2.71 -1.93 7.74
N GLU A 228 3.65 -2.54 7.02
CA GLU A 228 4.01 -2.13 5.66
C GLU A 228 3.16 -2.88 4.62
N HIS A 229 2.80 -2.19 3.53
CA HIS A 229 1.95 -2.74 2.49
C HIS A 229 2.75 -3.60 1.50
N ILE A 230 2.47 -4.90 1.43
CA ILE A 230 3.19 -5.83 0.54
C ILE A 230 2.58 -5.78 -0.86
N LYS A 231 3.29 -5.17 -1.81
CA LYS A 231 2.96 -5.21 -3.25
C LYS A 231 3.30 -6.59 -3.83
N LEU A 232 2.34 -7.50 -3.91
CA LEU A 232 2.55 -8.82 -4.55
C LEU A 232 2.70 -8.68 -6.07
N GLY A 233 3.64 -9.43 -6.67
CA GLY A 233 3.86 -9.42 -8.12
C GLY A 233 4.61 -8.16 -8.60
N ALA A 234 5.51 -7.62 -7.78
CA ALA A 234 6.33 -6.48 -8.19
C ALA A 234 7.33 -6.91 -9.28
N VAL A 235 7.43 -6.13 -10.34
CA VAL A 235 8.37 -6.35 -11.45
C VAL A 235 9.70 -5.69 -11.10
N PHE A 236 10.80 -6.44 -11.12
CA PHE A 236 12.14 -5.93 -10.76
C PHE A 236 12.68 -4.93 -11.79
N LEU A 237 12.37 -5.15 -13.06
CA LEU A 237 12.83 -4.33 -14.17
C LEU A 237 11.86 -4.49 -15.33
N GLU A 238 11.37 -3.39 -15.89
CA GLU A 238 10.36 -3.45 -16.94
C GLU A 238 10.96 -3.94 -18.28
N GLY A 239 10.17 -4.71 -19.02
CA GLY A 239 10.55 -5.28 -20.32
C GLY A 239 11.56 -6.43 -20.32
N ILE A 240 12.26 -6.72 -19.22
CA ILE A 240 13.35 -7.73 -19.19
C ILE A 240 13.29 -8.59 -17.92
N SER A 241 13.27 -9.91 -18.08
CA SER A 241 13.45 -10.84 -16.96
C SER A 241 14.93 -11.00 -16.59
N VAL A 242 15.31 -10.52 -15.41
CA VAL A 242 16.68 -10.65 -14.87
C VAL A 242 16.80 -11.98 -14.13
N LYS A 243 17.69 -12.86 -14.58
CA LYS A 243 17.95 -14.16 -13.92
C LYS A 243 18.48 -13.95 -12.49
N HIS A 244 18.26 -14.93 -11.62
CA HIS A 244 18.77 -14.95 -10.24
C HIS A 244 18.26 -13.81 -9.32
N VAL A 245 17.23 -13.07 -9.74
CA VAL A 245 16.51 -12.08 -8.91
C VAL A 245 15.09 -12.57 -8.64
N ILE A 246 14.65 -12.56 -7.38
CA ILE A 246 13.36 -13.11 -6.94
C ILE A 246 12.70 -12.15 -5.95
N GLN A 247 11.41 -11.85 -6.09
CA GLN A 247 10.69 -11.03 -5.11
C GLN A 247 10.58 -11.75 -3.75
N VAL A 248 10.98 -11.10 -2.67
CA VAL A 248 10.79 -11.59 -1.29
C VAL A 248 9.40 -11.18 -0.82
N THR A 249 8.51 -12.15 -0.67
CA THR A 249 7.13 -11.96 -0.15
C THR A 249 6.90 -12.64 1.21
N VAL A 250 7.87 -13.42 1.67
CA VAL A 250 7.77 -14.27 2.88
C VAL A 250 8.20 -13.51 4.13
N GLN A 251 7.35 -13.56 5.17
CA GLN A 251 7.65 -13.07 6.52
C GLN A 251 8.27 -14.20 7.38
N PRO A 252 9.14 -13.91 8.36
CA PRO A 252 9.53 -12.57 8.85
C PRO A 252 10.59 -11.87 7.99
N LYS A 253 11.27 -12.60 7.09
CA LYS A 253 12.46 -12.12 6.37
C LYS A 253 12.24 -10.81 5.59
N LEU A 254 11.08 -10.64 4.96
CA LEU A 254 10.68 -9.39 4.32
C LEU A 254 10.70 -8.19 5.29
N GLY A 255 10.02 -8.32 6.44
CA GLY A 255 9.97 -7.27 7.46
C GLY A 255 11.31 -6.99 8.13
N GLU A 256 12.15 -8.01 8.31
CA GLU A 256 13.53 -7.85 8.79
C GLU A 256 14.36 -6.96 7.86
N ILE A 257 14.35 -7.25 6.55
CA ILE A 257 15.09 -6.49 5.54
C ILE A 257 14.61 -5.04 5.46
N GLN A 258 13.28 -4.85 5.42
CA GLN A 258 12.65 -3.52 5.40
C GLN A 258 13.04 -2.71 6.65
N LEU A 259 12.86 -3.28 7.84
CA LEU A 259 13.21 -2.64 9.11
C LEU A 259 14.71 -2.30 9.20
N LYS A 260 15.60 -3.19 8.74
CA LYS A 260 17.05 -2.97 8.74
C LYS A 260 17.46 -1.81 7.83
N CYS A 261 16.85 -1.69 6.65
CA CYS A 261 17.05 -0.54 5.76
C CYS A 261 16.61 0.77 6.42
N GLN A 262 15.44 0.77 7.08
CA GLN A 262 14.94 1.94 7.80
C GLN A 262 15.81 2.33 8.99
N GLN A 263 16.28 1.35 9.78
CA GLN A 263 17.20 1.57 10.90
C GLN A 263 18.52 2.20 10.43
N PHE A 264 19.11 1.68 9.36
CA PHE A 264 20.36 2.22 8.80
C PHE A 264 20.20 3.65 8.27
N CYS A 265 19.02 4.02 7.77
CA CYS A 265 18.71 5.38 7.33
C CYS A 265 18.23 6.32 8.46
N GLY A 266 17.98 5.83 9.67
CA GLY A 266 17.32 6.59 10.74
C GLY A 266 15.85 6.93 10.45
N TRP A 267 15.21 6.24 9.51
CA TRP A 267 13.81 6.49 9.11
C TRP A 267 12.85 6.07 10.23
N LYS A 268 11.89 6.95 10.55
CA LYS A 268 10.85 6.75 11.58
C LYS A 268 9.47 6.40 11.00
N GLY A 269 9.24 6.68 9.72
CA GLY A 269 8.00 6.32 9.03
C GLY A 269 8.01 4.89 8.52
N THR A 270 7.02 4.56 7.70
CA THR A 270 6.94 3.33 6.90
C THR A 270 7.42 3.59 5.46
N GLY A 271 7.61 2.52 4.70
CA GLY A 271 7.97 2.56 3.28
C GLY A 271 9.43 2.93 3.04
N PHE A 272 9.69 3.28 1.78
CA PHE A 272 11.04 3.46 1.24
C PHE A 272 11.78 4.64 1.91
N PRO A 273 12.92 4.40 2.58
CA PRO A 273 13.62 5.42 3.37
C PRO A 273 14.54 6.36 2.55
N GLY A 274 14.68 6.12 1.24
CA GLY A 274 15.67 6.82 0.40
C GLY A 274 15.43 8.33 0.25
N ALA A 275 16.52 9.08 0.09
CA ALA A 275 16.54 10.53 -0.10
C ALA A 275 15.78 10.99 -1.37
N GLN A 276 14.64 11.66 -1.25
CA GLN A 276 13.80 12.07 -2.39
C GLN A 276 14.16 13.48 -2.89
N PRO A 277 14.67 13.64 -4.13
CA PRO A 277 15.04 14.94 -4.69
C PRO A 277 13.85 15.78 -5.14
N ILE A 278 13.93 17.09 -4.93
CA ILE A 278 12.94 18.07 -5.44
C ILE A 278 13.29 18.49 -6.88
N SER A 279 12.31 19.02 -7.61
CA SER A 279 12.54 19.60 -8.95
C SER A 279 13.24 20.95 -8.83
N MET A 280 14.22 21.22 -9.71
CA MET A 280 14.90 22.52 -9.74
C MET A 280 13.96 23.64 -10.20
N ASP A 281 14.03 24.79 -9.53
CA ASP A 281 13.27 26.00 -9.83
C ASP A 281 14.12 27.28 -9.60
N GLU A 282 13.58 28.45 -9.97
CA GLU A 282 14.27 29.75 -9.88
C GLU A 282 14.61 30.21 -8.45
N GLN A 283 14.02 29.58 -7.43
CA GLN A 283 14.30 29.85 -6.03
C GLN A 283 15.41 28.94 -5.53
N ASN A 284 15.29 27.62 -5.78
CA ASN A 284 16.18 26.61 -5.24
C ASN A 284 17.50 26.47 -6.02
N ILE A 285 17.58 26.89 -7.28
CA ILE A 285 18.84 26.93 -8.06
C ILE A 285 19.93 27.79 -7.36
N LYS A 286 19.52 28.79 -6.58
CA LYS A 286 20.41 29.66 -5.79
C LYS A 286 21.19 28.92 -4.71
N LEU A 287 20.77 27.71 -4.33
CA LEU A 287 21.52 26.84 -3.42
C LEU A 287 22.88 26.43 -4.00
N LEU A 288 23.02 26.34 -5.32
CA LEU A 288 24.27 26.00 -6.02
C LEU A 288 25.39 27.04 -5.80
N GLU A 289 25.03 28.28 -5.48
CA GLU A 289 25.97 29.37 -5.16
C GLU A 289 26.27 29.45 -3.65
N GLN A 290 25.37 28.90 -2.81
CA GLN A 290 25.42 29.02 -1.34
C GLN A 290 26.09 27.82 -0.65
N LYS A 291 26.13 26.65 -1.32
CA LYS A 291 26.64 25.39 -0.76
C LYS A 291 27.51 24.67 -1.81
N PRO A 292 28.50 23.87 -1.40
CA PRO A 292 29.22 22.99 -2.32
C PRO A 292 28.30 21.87 -2.85
N TYR A 293 28.26 21.73 -4.18
CA TYR A 293 27.50 20.70 -4.89
C TYR A 293 28.40 19.87 -5.82
N LYS A 294 27.91 18.70 -6.20
CA LYS A 294 28.38 17.91 -7.35
C LYS A 294 27.22 17.66 -8.31
N VAL A 295 27.53 17.51 -9.59
CA VAL A 295 26.55 17.20 -10.64
C VAL A 295 26.83 15.83 -11.25
N SER A 296 25.77 15.10 -11.55
CA SER A 296 25.81 13.94 -12.44
C SER A 296 24.61 13.99 -13.39
N TRP A 297 24.58 13.12 -14.38
CA TRP A 297 23.42 13.02 -15.28
C TRP A 297 22.29 12.25 -14.59
N LYS A 298 21.04 12.60 -14.91
CA LYS A 298 19.91 11.72 -14.60
C LYS A 298 19.77 10.71 -15.75
N ALA A 299 19.68 9.43 -15.41
CA ALA A 299 19.35 8.37 -16.35
C ALA A 299 17.86 8.06 -16.22
N ASP A 300 17.22 7.55 -17.28
CA ASP A 300 15.94 6.88 -17.08
C ASP A 300 16.16 5.46 -16.52
N GLY A 301 15.48 5.12 -15.43
CA GLY A 301 15.78 3.93 -14.66
C GLY A 301 15.04 3.78 -13.32
N THR A 302 14.97 2.53 -12.84
CA THR A 302 14.28 2.16 -11.61
C THR A 302 15.19 2.37 -10.41
N ARG A 303 14.80 3.25 -9.48
CA ARG A 303 15.57 3.49 -8.25
C ARG A 303 15.50 2.27 -7.33
N TYR A 304 16.65 1.84 -6.85
CA TYR A 304 16.80 0.78 -5.86
C TYR A 304 17.79 1.19 -4.76
N MET A 305 17.47 0.86 -3.52
CA MET A 305 18.50 0.72 -2.48
C MET A 305 18.98 -0.73 -2.45
N MET A 306 20.27 -0.95 -2.24
CA MET A 306 20.87 -2.28 -2.14
C MET A 306 21.38 -2.52 -0.72
N LEU A 307 20.76 -3.44 0.00
CA LEU A 307 21.24 -3.98 1.27
C LEU A 307 22.16 -5.17 0.98
N ILE A 308 23.36 -5.16 1.56
CA ILE A 308 24.34 -6.23 1.49
C ILE A 308 24.60 -6.69 2.93
N ASP A 309 24.16 -7.90 3.26
CA ASP A 309 24.07 -8.38 4.64
C ASP A 309 24.71 -9.75 4.89
N GLY A 310 25.67 -10.12 4.04
CA GLY A 310 26.39 -11.40 4.11
C GLY A 310 26.41 -12.12 2.77
N LYS A 311 27.07 -13.28 2.74
CA LYS A 311 27.22 -14.09 1.51
C LYS A 311 25.85 -14.60 1.05
N ASN A 312 25.48 -14.25 -0.18
CA ASN A 312 24.15 -14.52 -0.77
C ASN A 312 22.97 -13.82 -0.06
N GLU A 313 23.24 -12.87 0.84
CA GLU A 313 22.24 -12.05 1.53
C GLU A 313 22.26 -10.62 0.94
N VAL A 314 21.99 -10.54 -0.37
CA VAL A 314 21.92 -9.27 -1.11
C VAL A 314 20.47 -9.01 -1.51
N TYR A 315 19.98 -7.80 -1.20
CA TYR A 315 18.60 -7.41 -1.39
C TYR A 315 18.48 -6.04 -2.05
N MET A 316 17.50 -5.90 -2.92
CA MET A 316 17.16 -4.68 -3.64
C MET A 316 15.78 -4.20 -3.19
N ILE A 317 15.64 -2.93 -2.80
CA ILE A 317 14.41 -2.34 -2.27
C ILE A 317 13.96 -1.19 -3.18
N ASP A 318 12.76 -1.28 -3.76
CA ASP A 318 12.20 -0.28 -4.68
C ASP A 318 11.46 0.88 -3.96
N ARG A 319 10.96 1.85 -4.73
CA ARG A 319 10.21 3.01 -4.21
C ARG A 319 8.88 2.63 -3.52
N ASP A 320 8.28 1.51 -3.90
CA ASP A 320 7.07 0.95 -3.27
C ASP A 320 7.43 0.11 -2.02
N ASN A 321 8.72 0.03 -1.68
CA ASN A 321 9.29 -0.76 -0.58
C ASN A 321 9.12 -2.28 -0.77
N SER A 322 8.96 -2.73 -2.03
CA SER A 322 9.08 -4.14 -2.41
C SER A 322 10.53 -4.58 -2.33
N VAL A 323 10.77 -5.78 -1.80
CA VAL A 323 12.12 -6.36 -1.65
C VAL A 323 12.33 -7.47 -2.66
N PHE A 324 13.51 -7.49 -3.28
CA PHE A 324 13.97 -8.54 -4.18
C PHE A 324 15.29 -9.12 -3.69
N HIS A 325 15.39 -10.44 -3.59
CA HIS A 325 16.63 -11.16 -3.32
C HIS A 325 17.45 -11.29 -4.60
N VAL A 326 18.77 -11.14 -4.50
CA VAL A 326 19.72 -11.24 -5.60
C VAL A 326 20.73 -12.34 -5.29
N SER A 327 20.60 -13.49 -5.96
CA SER A 327 21.60 -14.56 -5.90
C SER A 327 22.78 -14.28 -6.83
N ASN A 328 23.92 -14.92 -6.59
CA ASN A 328 25.12 -14.86 -7.45
C ASN A 328 25.73 -13.46 -7.66
N LEU A 329 25.57 -12.53 -6.71
CA LEU A 329 26.22 -11.21 -6.73
C LEU A 329 27.13 -11.04 -5.50
N GLU A 330 28.45 -11.05 -5.70
CA GLU A 330 29.42 -11.14 -4.59
C GLU A 330 30.07 -9.79 -4.25
N PHE A 331 30.11 -9.44 -2.96
CA PHE A 331 30.76 -8.24 -2.45
C PHE A 331 31.92 -8.60 -1.50
N PRO A 332 33.15 -8.79 -2.00
CA PRO A 332 34.32 -9.11 -1.17
C PRO A 332 34.80 -7.90 -0.35
N PHE A 333 35.20 -8.15 0.89
CA PHE A 333 35.78 -7.13 1.76
C PHE A 333 37.23 -6.81 1.38
N ARG A 334 37.56 -5.53 1.18
CA ARG A 334 38.90 -5.09 0.71
C ARG A 334 40.08 -5.63 1.52
N LYS A 335 39.94 -5.83 2.83
CA LYS A 335 41.05 -6.31 3.68
C LYS A 335 41.23 -7.82 3.67
N ASP A 336 40.18 -8.58 3.37
CA ASP A 336 40.23 -10.03 3.19
C ASP A 336 39.19 -10.43 2.13
N PRO A 337 39.61 -10.64 0.87
CA PRO A 337 38.69 -10.99 -0.21
C PRO A 337 37.90 -12.30 -0.01
N ARG A 338 38.23 -13.12 1.00
CA ARG A 338 37.46 -14.32 1.35
C ARG A 338 36.20 -14.00 2.16
N VAL A 339 36.18 -12.84 2.82
CA VAL A 339 35.06 -12.34 3.63
C VAL A 339 34.12 -11.53 2.74
N HIS A 340 32.82 -11.79 2.86
CA HIS A 340 31.79 -11.00 2.20
C HIS A 340 31.41 -9.78 3.05
N LEU A 341 31.03 -8.66 2.41
CA LEU A 341 30.46 -7.52 3.12
C LEU A 341 29.12 -7.87 3.77
N GLU A 342 28.82 -7.17 4.85
CA GLU A 342 27.61 -7.30 5.67
C GLU A 342 27.20 -5.92 6.20
N ASN A 343 26.00 -5.77 6.76
CA ASN A 343 25.56 -4.54 7.43
C ASN A 343 25.84 -3.26 6.61
N THR A 344 25.68 -3.35 5.28
CA THR A 344 26.08 -2.34 4.28
C THR A 344 24.87 -1.96 3.42
N LEU A 345 24.67 -0.67 3.17
CA LEU A 345 23.49 -0.15 2.46
C LEU A 345 23.87 0.95 1.49
N LEU A 346 23.53 0.72 0.22
CA LEU A 346 23.80 1.58 -0.93
C LEU A 346 22.48 2.15 -1.47
N ASP A 347 22.53 3.29 -2.15
CA ASP A 347 21.40 3.88 -2.89
C ASP A 347 21.83 4.15 -4.34
N GLY A 348 20.94 3.86 -5.28
CA GLY A 348 21.31 3.71 -6.68
C GLY A 348 20.15 3.61 -7.65
N GLU A 349 20.51 3.43 -8.92
CA GLU A 349 19.60 3.47 -10.06
C GLU A 349 19.89 2.25 -10.95
N MET A 350 18.89 1.41 -11.17
CA MET A 350 18.97 0.28 -12.09
C MET A 350 18.55 0.76 -13.49
N ILE A 351 19.43 0.55 -14.45
CA ILE A 351 19.33 1.06 -15.82
C ILE A 351 19.51 -0.07 -16.85
N ILE A 352 19.09 0.21 -18.08
CA ILE A 352 19.20 -0.71 -19.22
C ILE A 352 20.19 -0.12 -20.23
N ASP A 353 21.42 -0.62 -20.24
CA ASP A 353 22.39 -0.30 -21.29
C ASP A 353 22.09 -1.14 -22.55
N LYS A 354 22.23 -0.55 -23.74
CA LYS A 354 22.28 -1.30 -25.01
C LYS A 354 23.70 -1.27 -25.56
N VAL A 355 24.43 -2.39 -25.43
CA VAL A 355 25.82 -2.53 -25.88
C VAL A 355 25.89 -3.55 -27.01
N ASN A 356 26.35 -3.13 -28.20
CA ASN A 356 26.43 -3.97 -29.40
C ASN A 356 25.10 -4.67 -29.75
N GLY A 357 23.97 -4.00 -29.50
CA GLY A 357 22.61 -4.56 -29.65
C GLY A 357 22.17 -5.49 -28.51
N GLN A 358 23.07 -5.97 -27.66
CA GLN A 358 22.73 -6.74 -26.47
C GLN A 358 22.25 -5.82 -25.35
N VAL A 359 21.17 -6.24 -24.69
CA VAL A 359 20.55 -5.55 -23.57
C VAL A 359 21.22 -5.99 -22.27
N VAL A 360 21.77 -5.05 -21.48
CA VAL A 360 22.57 -5.34 -20.30
C VAL A 360 22.09 -4.52 -19.09
N PRO A 361 21.46 -5.13 -18.07
CA PRO A 361 21.08 -4.41 -16.86
C PRO A 361 22.31 -3.98 -16.06
N ARG A 362 22.29 -2.75 -15.53
CA ARG A 362 23.32 -2.25 -14.60
C ARG A 362 22.73 -1.54 -13.40
N TYR A 363 23.33 -1.76 -12.24
CA TYR A 363 23.08 -0.97 -11.04
C TYR A 363 24.16 0.10 -10.91
N LEU A 364 23.76 1.37 -10.97
CA LEU A 364 24.61 2.53 -10.72
C LEU A 364 24.46 2.98 -9.26
N ILE A 365 25.43 2.65 -8.43
CA ILE A 365 25.52 3.13 -7.04
C ILE A 365 25.89 4.61 -7.08
N TYR A 366 25.04 5.49 -6.55
CA TYR A 366 25.35 6.91 -6.42
C TYR A 366 25.55 7.37 -4.96
N ASP A 367 25.13 6.58 -3.97
CA ASP A 367 25.34 6.90 -2.54
C ASP A 367 25.53 5.65 -1.65
N ILE A 368 26.07 5.86 -0.45
CA ILE A 368 26.29 4.85 0.60
C ILE A 368 25.89 5.40 1.98
N ILE A 369 24.99 4.69 2.65
CA ILE A 369 24.40 5.07 3.94
C ILE A 369 25.13 4.35 5.09
N LYS A 370 25.49 3.08 4.87
CA LYS A 370 26.07 2.19 5.88
C LYS A 370 27.15 1.32 5.23
N PHE A 371 28.26 1.07 5.92
CA PHE A 371 29.32 0.16 5.46
C PHE A 371 29.89 -0.64 6.63
N ASN A 372 29.72 -1.95 6.64
CA ASN A 372 30.04 -2.85 7.77
C ASN A 372 29.64 -2.21 9.12
N ALA A 373 28.34 -1.89 9.24
CA ALA A 373 27.69 -1.16 10.33
C ALA A 373 28.14 0.30 10.60
N LYS A 374 29.23 0.79 10.00
CA LYS A 374 29.72 2.17 10.19
C LYS A 374 28.77 3.19 9.54
N PRO A 375 28.45 4.32 10.20
CA PRO A 375 27.51 5.34 9.71
C PRO A 375 28.15 6.25 8.65
N VAL A 376 28.60 5.68 7.53
CA VAL A 376 29.26 6.42 6.45
C VAL A 376 28.34 7.45 5.80
N GLY A 377 27.02 7.27 5.88
CA GLY A 377 26.01 8.27 5.50
C GLY A 377 26.10 9.61 6.26
N GLU A 378 26.68 9.64 7.46
CA GLU A 378 26.91 10.88 8.22
C GLU A 378 28.15 11.66 7.74
N CYS A 379 28.95 11.10 6.82
CA CYS A 379 30.14 11.73 6.26
C CYS A 379 29.83 12.63 5.04
N ASP A 380 30.79 13.49 4.73
CA ASP A 380 30.86 14.29 3.49
C ASP A 380 30.67 13.40 2.23
N PHE A 381 29.94 13.91 1.23
CA PHE A 381 29.62 13.16 0.02
C PHE A 381 30.87 12.69 -0.76
N ASN A 382 31.98 13.44 -0.76
CA ASN A 382 33.22 13.02 -1.41
C ASN A 382 33.87 11.82 -0.66
N ILE A 383 33.71 11.74 0.66
CA ILE A 383 34.11 10.58 1.47
C ILE A 383 33.21 9.38 1.12
N ARG A 384 31.90 9.59 0.97
CA ARG A 384 30.92 8.56 0.57
C ARG A 384 31.23 8.00 -0.83
N LEU A 385 31.48 8.86 -1.83
CA LEU A 385 31.96 8.48 -3.16
C LEU A 385 33.29 7.70 -3.12
N SER A 386 34.27 8.18 -2.34
CA SER A 386 35.54 7.45 -2.19
C SER A 386 35.39 6.12 -1.46
N CYS A 387 34.35 5.93 -0.64
CA CYS A 387 34.05 4.67 0.03
C CYS A 387 33.43 3.67 -0.96
N ILE A 388 32.48 4.11 -1.81
CA ILE A 388 31.92 3.29 -2.88
C ILE A 388 33.04 2.77 -3.80
N GLU A 389 33.90 3.67 -4.30
CA GLU A 389 35.01 3.28 -5.18
C GLU A 389 35.94 2.27 -4.50
N LYS A 390 36.50 2.63 -3.34
CA LYS A 390 37.57 1.85 -2.71
C LYS A 390 37.10 0.57 -2.04
N GLU A 391 35.93 0.57 -1.42
CA GLU A 391 35.46 -0.55 -0.58
C GLU A 391 34.38 -1.43 -1.25
N ILE A 392 33.75 -0.97 -2.35
CA ILE A 392 32.72 -1.73 -3.08
C ILE A 392 33.19 -2.08 -4.52
N ILE A 393 33.69 -1.11 -5.28
CA ILE A 393 34.02 -1.29 -6.71
C ILE A 393 35.37 -1.97 -6.92
N LEU A 394 36.45 -1.43 -6.35
CA LEU A 394 37.80 -1.98 -6.52
C LEU A 394 37.92 -3.46 -6.06
N PRO A 395 37.39 -3.88 -4.88
CA PRO A 395 37.50 -5.28 -4.44
C PRO A 395 36.80 -6.26 -5.39
N ARG A 396 35.67 -5.85 -6.00
CA ARG A 396 34.99 -6.63 -7.05
C ARG A 396 35.81 -6.69 -8.32
N HIS A 397 36.36 -5.57 -8.79
CA HIS A 397 37.22 -5.53 -9.98
C HIS A 397 38.48 -6.38 -9.82
N ASP A 398 39.13 -6.39 -8.66
CA ASP A 398 40.34 -7.18 -8.44
C ASP A 398 40.04 -8.68 -8.37
N LYS A 399 38.91 -9.10 -7.78
CA LYS A 399 38.42 -10.48 -7.91
C LYS A 399 38.10 -10.88 -9.35
N MET A 400 37.49 -10.00 -10.14
CA MET A 400 37.20 -10.26 -11.56
C MET A 400 38.49 -10.42 -12.38
N LYS A 401 39.52 -9.58 -12.17
CA LYS A 401 40.84 -9.73 -12.81
C LYS A 401 41.50 -11.06 -12.45
N ASN A 402 41.34 -11.51 -11.20
CA ASN A 402 41.88 -12.78 -10.70
C ASN A 402 41.05 -14.01 -11.13
N GLY A 403 40.00 -13.84 -11.96
CA GLY A 403 39.12 -14.94 -12.38
C GLY A 403 38.25 -15.53 -11.26
N GLN A 404 38.16 -14.87 -10.10
CA GLN A 404 37.43 -15.35 -8.93
C GLN A 404 35.93 -14.97 -8.95
N ILE A 405 35.55 -13.99 -9.78
CA ILE A 405 34.16 -13.65 -10.10
C ILE A 405 34.03 -13.67 -11.62
N ASP A 406 33.20 -14.57 -12.16
CA ASP A 406 32.79 -14.53 -13.56
C ASP A 406 31.62 -13.56 -13.72
N LYS A 407 31.91 -12.44 -14.38
CA LYS A 407 30.95 -11.38 -14.71
C LYS A 407 29.80 -11.83 -15.61
N ALA A 408 29.93 -12.97 -16.31
CA ALA A 408 28.84 -13.55 -17.10
C ALA A 408 27.82 -14.35 -16.28
N GLN A 409 28.15 -14.74 -15.03
CA GLN A 409 27.20 -15.40 -14.11
C GLN A 409 26.47 -14.41 -13.18
N GLU A 410 26.97 -13.18 -13.06
CA GLU A 410 26.33 -12.15 -12.24
C GLU A 410 25.00 -11.70 -12.87
N PRO A 411 23.94 -11.46 -12.07
CA PRO A 411 22.62 -11.11 -12.58
C PRO A 411 22.58 -9.75 -13.30
N PHE A 412 23.42 -8.79 -12.88
CA PHE A 412 23.54 -7.47 -13.48
C PHE A 412 24.90 -6.83 -13.16
N SER A 413 25.32 -5.88 -13.98
CA SER A 413 26.60 -5.20 -13.82
C SER A 413 26.52 -4.12 -12.74
N VAL A 414 27.24 -4.27 -11.64
CA VAL A 414 27.40 -3.18 -10.63
C VAL A 414 28.47 -2.18 -11.09
N ARG A 415 28.19 -0.88 -10.96
CA ARG A 415 29.13 0.24 -11.17
C ARG A 415 28.82 1.37 -10.17
N ASN A 416 29.76 2.28 -9.96
CA ASN A 416 29.47 3.60 -9.39
C ASN A 416 28.95 4.56 -10.47
N LYS A 417 28.13 5.53 -10.05
CA LYS A 417 27.73 6.69 -10.83
C LYS A 417 28.76 7.80 -10.57
N PRO A 418 29.60 8.20 -11.53
CA PRO A 418 30.55 9.27 -11.31
C PRO A 418 29.86 10.62 -11.16
N PHE A 419 30.41 11.45 -10.27
CA PHE A 419 29.97 12.80 -9.98
C PHE A 419 31.07 13.79 -10.31
N PHE A 420 30.67 14.88 -10.93
CA PHE A 420 31.54 15.92 -11.45
C PHE A 420 31.35 17.23 -10.70
N ASP A 421 32.25 18.16 -10.95
CA ASP A 421 32.05 19.54 -10.52
C ASP A 421 30.91 20.22 -11.29
N ILE A 422 30.18 21.14 -10.66
CA ILE A 422 29.01 21.81 -11.27
C ILE A 422 29.35 22.54 -12.57
N HIS A 423 30.59 23.02 -12.74
CA HIS A 423 31.04 23.63 -14.00
C HIS A 423 31.04 22.67 -15.20
N ILE A 424 30.99 21.35 -14.97
CA ILE A 424 30.92 20.32 -16.02
C ILE A 424 29.47 20.08 -16.50
N ALA A 425 28.45 20.57 -15.78
CA ALA A 425 27.03 20.39 -16.12
C ALA A 425 26.70 20.73 -17.59
N LYS A 426 27.28 21.80 -18.13
CA LYS A 426 27.13 22.19 -19.53
C LYS A 426 27.63 21.09 -20.50
N LYS A 427 28.79 20.49 -20.24
CA LYS A 427 29.37 19.41 -21.08
C LYS A 427 28.56 18.12 -21.03
N LEU A 428 27.87 17.85 -19.92
CA LEU A 428 26.95 16.70 -19.79
C LEU A 428 25.73 16.85 -20.71
N LEU A 429 25.31 18.09 -21.00
CA LEU A 429 24.16 18.40 -21.87
C LEU A 429 24.55 18.59 -23.34
N GLU A 430 25.77 19.04 -23.65
CA GLU A 430 26.25 19.33 -25.02
C GLU A 430 26.56 18.07 -25.88
N GLY A 431 25.80 16.99 -25.68
CA GLY A 431 25.68 15.84 -26.60
C GLY A 431 26.88 14.89 -26.71
N ASN A 432 28.11 15.36 -26.55
CA ASN A 432 29.32 14.52 -26.62
C ASN A 432 29.31 13.46 -25.52
N PHE A 433 29.00 13.86 -24.28
CA PHE A 433 28.89 12.92 -23.16
C PHE A 433 27.74 11.92 -23.34
N ALA A 434 26.61 12.35 -23.91
CA ALA A 434 25.48 11.46 -24.20
C ALA A 434 25.79 10.38 -25.27
N ARG A 435 26.91 10.47 -25.99
CA ARG A 435 27.41 9.41 -26.89
C ARG A 435 28.34 8.41 -26.19
N GLU A 436 28.92 8.78 -25.05
CA GLU A 436 29.74 7.89 -24.21
C GLU A 436 28.86 6.99 -23.30
N VAL A 437 27.60 7.37 -23.13
CA VAL A 437 26.60 6.71 -22.28
C VAL A 437 25.68 5.83 -23.12
N SER A 438 25.56 4.53 -22.77
CA SER A 438 24.78 3.54 -23.53
C SER A 438 23.31 3.40 -23.10
N HIS A 439 22.77 4.42 -22.42
CA HIS A 439 21.40 4.51 -21.89
C HIS A 439 20.86 5.94 -22.01
N GLU A 440 19.56 6.12 -21.86
CA GLU A 440 18.90 7.42 -22.04
C GLU A 440 19.18 8.38 -20.86
N VAL A 441 19.44 9.65 -21.21
CA VAL A 441 19.78 10.73 -20.26
C VAL A 441 18.66 11.76 -20.29
N ASP A 442 17.83 11.78 -19.25
CA ASP A 442 16.60 12.58 -19.18
C ASP A 442 16.73 13.88 -18.36
N GLY A 443 17.95 14.21 -17.90
CA GLY A 443 18.21 15.43 -17.14
C GLY A 443 19.56 15.42 -16.39
N LEU A 444 19.63 16.23 -15.33
CA LEU A 444 20.77 16.31 -14.41
C LEU A 444 20.30 16.10 -12.96
N ILE A 445 21.20 15.62 -12.11
CA ILE A 445 21.03 15.54 -10.66
C ILE A 445 22.15 16.31 -9.96
N PHE A 446 21.77 17.27 -9.11
CA PHE A 446 22.68 18.07 -8.30
C PHE A 446 22.62 17.58 -6.86
N GLN A 447 23.74 17.02 -6.40
CA GLN A 447 23.89 16.41 -5.09
C GLN A 447 24.72 17.34 -4.17
N PRO A 448 24.20 17.74 -3.01
CA PRO A 448 24.92 18.58 -2.06
C PRO A 448 26.03 17.77 -1.38
N VAL A 449 27.15 18.42 -1.07
CA VAL A 449 28.33 17.76 -0.50
C VAL A 449 28.19 17.37 0.98
N GLY A 450 27.13 17.84 1.66
CA GLY A 450 26.81 17.48 3.05
C GLY A 450 26.48 15.99 3.27
N LYS A 451 25.96 15.65 4.45
CA LYS A 451 25.63 14.27 4.82
C LYS A 451 24.33 13.75 4.17
N TYR A 452 24.10 12.43 4.23
CA TYR A 452 22.86 11.80 3.80
C TYR A 452 21.68 12.24 4.67
N LYS A 453 20.48 12.29 4.07
CA LYS A 453 19.21 12.57 4.75
C LYS A 453 18.11 11.67 4.14
N PRO A 454 17.33 10.92 4.93
CA PRO A 454 16.23 10.11 4.42
C PRO A 454 15.00 10.97 4.04
N GLY A 455 14.15 10.46 3.15
CA GLY A 455 12.93 11.15 2.73
C GLY A 455 13.19 12.47 1.98
N ARG A 456 12.24 13.42 2.02
CA ARG A 456 12.31 14.66 1.22
C ARG A 456 13.57 15.49 1.53
N CYS A 457 14.35 15.76 0.48
CA CYS A 457 15.59 16.51 0.54
C CYS A 457 15.53 17.72 -0.40
N ASP A 458 15.20 18.88 0.16
CA ASP A 458 15.11 20.16 -0.56
C ASP A 458 16.47 20.69 -1.03
N ASP A 459 17.56 20.13 -0.51
CA ASP A 459 18.94 20.35 -0.98
C ASP A 459 19.37 19.38 -2.11
N ILE A 460 18.55 18.43 -2.57
CA ILE A 460 18.89 17.57 -3.73
C ILE A 460 18.00 17.95 -4.90
N LEU A 461 18.59 18.53 -5.94
CA LEU A 461 17.86 19.16 -7.04
C LEU A 461 17.96 18.29 -8.31
N LYS A 462 16.83 17.77 -8.80
CA LYS A 462 16.74 17.16 -10.12
C LYS A 462 16.31 18.22 -11.15
N TRP A 463 17.08 18.35 -12.22
CA TRP A 463 16.75 19.25 -13.33
C TRP A 463 16.40 18.43 -14.56
N LYS A 464 15.35 18.84 -15.28
CA LYS A 464 14.97 18.31 -16.59
C LYS A 464 14.85 19.46 -17.59
N PRO A 465 15.17 19.25 -18.87
CA PRO A 465 14.77 20.18 -19.92
C PRO A 465 13.25 20.42 -19.88
N PRO A 466 12.74 21.65 -20.00
CA PRO A 466 11.30 21.93 -19.95
C PRO A 466 10.47 21.14 -20.98
N SER A 467 11.07 20.79 -22.12
CA SER A 467 10.48 19.95 -23.17
C SER A 467 10.32 18.47 -22.80
N LEU A 468 10.95 17.99 -21.72
CA LEU A 468 10.89 16.60 -21.23
C LEU A 468 10.10 16.48 -19.90
N ASN A 469 9.35 17.52 -19.52
CA ASN A 469 8.48 17.50 -18.35
C ASN A 469 7.07 17.01 -18.75
N SER A 470 6.84 15.70 -18.59
CA SER A 470 5.53 15.06 -18.66
C SER A 470 5.05 14.60 -17.28
N VAL A 471 3.74 14.35 -17.16
CA VAL A 471 3.10 13.68 -16.03
C VAL A 471 2.01 12.79 -16.60
N ASP A 472 1.97 11.53 -16.19
CA ASP A 472 0.94 10.58 -16.60
C ASP A 472 -0.33 10.74 -15.75
N PHE A 473 -1.48 10.83 -16.43
CA PHE A 473 -2.79 11.00 -15.80
C PHE A 473 -3.71 9.86 -16.20
N ARG A 474 -4.53 9.38 -15.25
CA ARG A 474 -5.70 8.57 -15.60
C ARG A 474 -6.77 9.50 -16.16
N LEU A 475 -6.93 9.50 -17.48
CA LEU A 475 -8.03 10.18 -18.17
C LEU A 475 -9.37 9.50 -17.86
N LYS A 476 -10.39 10.29 -17.54
CA LYS A 476 -11.80 9.87 -17.55
C LYS A 476 -12.59 10.90 -18.36
N ILE A 477 -13.07 10.51 -19.54
CA ILE A 477 -13.96 11.35 -20.33
C ILE A 477 -15.37 11.27 -19.71
N ALA A 478 -16.00 12.42 -19.48
CA ALA A 478 -17.40 12.48 -19.04
C ALA A 478 -18.13 13.66 -19.69
N ARG A 479 -19.43 13.49 -19.90
CA ARG A 479 -20.32 14.53 -20.42
C ARG A 479 -20.87 15.34 -19.25
N VAL A 480 -20.66 16.65 -19.28
CA VAL A 480 -21.09 17.61 -18.26
C VAL A 480 -22.35 18.31 -18.75
N PHE A 481 -23.35 18.36 -17.88
CA PHE A 481 -24.62 19.06 -18.07
C PHE A 481 -25.02 19.74 -16.76
N GLY A 482 -25.77 20.84 -16.87
CA GLY A 482 -26.27 21.63 -15.75
C GLY A 482 -27.18 22.75 -16.25
N GLU A 483 -27.89 23.41 -15.35
CA GLU A 483 -28.81 24.49 -15.72
C GLU A 483 -28.05 25.66 -16.38
N GLY A 484 -28.53 26.11 -17.54
CA GLY A 484 -27.87 27.14 -18.35
C GLY A 484 -26.58 26.70 -19.08
N LEU A 485 -26.11 25.46 -18.91
CA LEU A 485 -24.87 24.96 -19.51
C LEU A 485 -25.15 24.10 -20.76
N LEU A 486 -24.59 24.49 -21.91
CA LEU A 486 -24.58 23.65 -23.10
C LEU A 486 -23.85 22.32 -22.82
N PRO A 487 -24.44 21.14 -23.12
CA PRO A 487 -23.84 19.85 -22.81
C PRO A 487 -22.48 19.66 -23.49
N ARG A 488 -21.41 19.56 -22.69
CA ARG A 488 -20.03 19.48 -23.19
C ARG A 488 -19.32 18.22 -22.67
N ASN A 489 -18.53 17.57 -23.52
CA ASN A 489 -17.64 16.50 -23.11
C ASN A 489 -16.34 17.11 -22.56
N VAL A 490 -15.86 16.61 -21.43
CA VAL A 490 -14.61 17.03 -20.79
C VAL A 490 -13.77 15.81 -20.47
N GLY A 491 -12.46 15.87 -20.77
CA GLY A 491 -11.50 14.89 -20.28
C GLY A 491 -11.02 15.28 -18.89
N PHE A 492 -11.39 14.52 -17.86
CA PHE A 492 -10.94 14.76 -16.50
C PHE A 492 -9.64 13.98 -16.23
N LEU A 493 -8.59 14.69 -15.82
CA LEU A 493 -7.26 14.13 -15.59
C LEU A 493 -7.05 13.87 -14.09
N TYR A 494 -6.85 12.61 -13.71
CA TYR A 494 -6.63 12.19 -12.32
C TYR A 494 -5.19 11.76 -12.07
N VAL A 495 -4.68 12.06 -10.87
CA VAL A 495 -3.39 11.58 -10.36
C VAL A 495 -3.60 10.64 -9.16
N GLY A 496 -2.56 9.92 -8.74
CA GLY A 496 -2.60 9.08 -7.56
C GLY A 496 -3.02 9.84 -6.30
N SER A 497 -3.79 9.17 -5.44
CA SER A 497 -4.26 9.69 -4.12
C SER A 497 -5.17 10.93 -4.14
N LEU A 498 -5.65 11.40 -5.30
CA LEU A 498 -6.68 12.44 -5.38
C LEU A 498 -8.00 11.90 -5.96
N GLU A 499 -9.08 12.04 -5.20
CA GLU A 499 -10.44 11.66 -5.62
C GLU A 499 -11.06 12.64 -6.63
N ARG A 500 -10.54 13.87 -6.67
CA ARG A 500 -10.97 14.94 -7.58
C ARG A 500 -10.02 15.02 -8.79
N PRO A 501 -10.49 15.44 -9.97
CA PRO A 501 -9.61 15.70 -11.09
C PRO A 501 -8.58 16.77 -10.72
N PHE A 502 -7.33 16.54 -11.11
CA PHE A 502 -6.23 17.49 -10.96
C PHE A 502 -6.26 18.57 -12.05
N ALA A 503 -6.70 18.21 -13.26
CA ALA A 503 -6.84 19.10 -14.40
C ALA A 503 -7.96 18.65 -15.34
N GLU A 504 -8.36 19.54 -16.26
CA GLU A 504 -9.27 19.24 -17.38
C GLU A 504 -8.51 19.35 -18.72
N ILE A 505 -8.79 18.45 -19.66
CA ILE A 505 -8.38 18.56 -21.06
C ILE A 505 -9.61 18.68 -21.97
N LYS A 506 -9.53 19.58 -22.94
CA LYS A 506 -10.59 19.79 -23.93
C LYS A 506 -10.64 18.61 -24.90
N GLN A 507 -11.82 18.04 -25.11
CA GLN A 507 -11.97 16.95 -26.08
C GLN A 507 -11.79 17.47 -27.51
N ASN A 508 -10.69 17.08 -28.13
CA ASN A 508 -10.39 17.25 -29.56
C ASN A 508 -10.31 15.84 -30.20
N PHE A 509 -10.27 15.73 -31.54
CA PHE A 509 -10.20 14.42 -32.23
C PHE A 509 -9.08 13.49 -31.71
N ALA A 510 -7.91 14.04 -31.35
CA ALA A 510 -6.81 13.27 -30.77
C ALA A 510 -7.11 12.66 -29.37
N VAL A 511 -8.13 13.16 -28.67
CA VAL A 511 -8.60 12.67 -27.35
C VAL A 511 -9.84 11.76 -27.51
N VAL A 512 -10.33 11.57 -28.72
CA VAL A 512 -11.43 10.63 -29.06
C VAL A 512 -10.88 9.27 -29.51
N ASN A 513 -9.61 9.23 -29.94
CA ASN A 513 -8.93 8.06 -30.49
C ASN A 513 -7.84 7.50 -29.55
N LEU A 514 -7.98 7.74 -28.24
CA LEU A 514 -7.17 7.19 -27.14
C LEU A 514 -8.06 6.34 -26.23
#